data_AF-A0A2V1BUF2-F1
#
_entry.id   AF-A0A2V1BUF2-F1
#
_cell.length_a   1.000
_cell.length_b   1.000
_cell.length_c   1.000
_cell.angle_alpha   90.00
_cell.angle_beta   90.00
_cell.angle_gamma   90.00
#
_symmetry.space_group_name_H-M   'P 1'
#
loop_
_entity.id
_entity.type
_entity.pdbx_description
1 polymer ?
#
loop_
_entity_poly.entity_id
_entity_poly.type
_entity_poly.pdbx_seq_one_letter_code
_entity_poly.pdbx_strand_id
1 'polypeptide(L)'
;MLANIPRAVLQPENKTYDTTDEWYVALAEMHIAQLIFQHNDLVTTEDDCRNKYVARQLFRRLAKDHRLSTFGFADDSWSAQSKSWSSQLSQAPKSWKPDIDEWTKVYDMRLQTWLSAMEKAENDIGRETLPFFLSTHMRESWETGRFWLNYAAKNSRAFDTVFWKYLDEKFFGPREEDISKNDLWKTRVRLLSEKERAAMEPFVEWKMEDKKTRKSVDWDPEVAKQRLSEVLFD
;
A
#
# COMPACT_ATOMS: atom_id res chain seq x y z
N MET A 1 17.91 2.99 -3.62
CA MET A 1 18.54 1.71 -3.23
C MET A 1 17.52 0.87 -2.50
N LEU A 2 16.89 -0.08 -3.20
CA LEU A 2 16.07 -1.12 -2.58
C LEU A 2 17.03 -2.03 -1.82
N ALA A 3 17.08 -1.89 -0.50
CA ALA A 3 17.99 -2.66 0.33
C ALA A 3 17.68 -4.17 0.19
N ASN A 4 18.65 -4.93 -0.30
CA ASN A 4 18.80 -6.39 -0.19
C ASN A 4 17.68 -7.27 -0.79
N ILE A 5 16.84 -6.77 -1.69
CA ILE A 5 15.89 -7.63 -2.42
C ILE A 5 16.59 -8.22 -3.64
N PRO A 6 16.54 -9.55 -3.86
CA PRO A 6 17.18 -10.18 -5.01
C PRO A 6 16.61 -9.64 -6.33
N ARG A 7 17.47 -9.27 -7.28
CA ARG A 7 17.01 -8.77 -8.60
C ARG A 7 16.11 -9.77 -9.32
N ALA A 8 16.30 -11.07 -9.06
CA ALA A 8 15.51 -12.15 -9.64
C ALA A 8 14.02 -12.13 -9.26
N VAL A 9 13.66 -11.49 -8.15
CA VAL A 9 12.26 -11.33 -7.70
C VAL A 9 11.73 -9.92 -7.95
N LEU A 10 12.57 -9.00 -8.40
CA LEU A 10 12.14 -7.65 -8.78
C LEU A 10 11.54 -7.68 -10.19
N GLN A 11 10.57 -6.79 -10.40
CA GLN A 11 10.06 -6.56 -11.75
C GLN A 11 11.13 -5.89 -12.62
N PRO A 12 11.13 -6.18 -13.95
CA PRO A 12 12.02 -5.49 -14.88
C PRO A 12 11.87 -3.98 -14.78
N GLU A 13 12.98 -3.24 -14.80
CA GLU A 13 12.98 -1.77 -14.64
C GLU A 13 12.13 -1.03 -15.70
N ASN A 14 11.93 -1.65 -16.87
CA ASN A 14 11.14 -1.10 -17.98
C ASN A 14 9.78 -1.77 -18.17
N LYS A 15 9.27 -2.49 -17.15
CA LYS A 15 7.96 -3.14 -17.27
C LYS A 15 6.84 -2.10 -17.27
N THR A 16 6.09 -2.05 -18.36
CA THR A 16 4.80 -1.36 -18.44
C THR A 16 3.67 -2.34 -18.15
N TYR A 17 2.54 -1.82 -17.71
CA TYR A 17 1.33 -2.59 -17.40
C TYR A 17 0.21 -2.12 -18.31
N ASP A 18 -0.57 -3.06 -18.84
CA ASP A 18 -1.64 -2.74 -19.78
C ASP A 18 -2.90 -2.27 -19.02
N THR A 19 -3.04 -2.73 -17.77
CA THR A 19 -4.15 -2.36 -16.89
C THR A 19 -3.68 -1.87 -15.52
N THR A 20 -4.56 -1.10 -14.85
CA THR A 20 -4.33 -0.64 -13.47
C THR A 20 -4.32 -1.83 -12.49
N ASP A 21 -5.09 -2.87 -12.79
CA ASP A 21 -5.17 -4.09 -11.98
C ASP A 21 -3.85 -4.86 -11.98
N GLU A 22 -3.26 -5.09 -13.16
CA GLU A 22 -1.95 -5.74 -13.25
C GLU A 22 -0.88 -4.96 -12.50
N TRP A 23 -0.94 -3.62 -12.55
CA TRP A 23 -0.04 -2.75 -11.80
C TRP A 23 -0.21 -2.90 -10.27
N TYR A 24 -1.45 -2.98 -9.77
CA TYR A 24 -1.69 -3.20 -8.34
C TYR A 24 -1.27 -4.59 -7.87
N VAL A 25 -1.52 -5.65 -8.66
CA VAL A 25 -1.06 -7.01 -8.34
C VAL A 25 0.46 -7.03 -8.22
N ALA A 26 1.13 -6.44 -9.21
CA ALA A 26 2.58 -6.25 -9.22
C ALA A 26 3.11 -5.55 -7.97
N LEU A 27 2.45 -4.48 -7.50
CA LEU A 27 2.86 -3.77 -6.29
C LEU A 27 2.61 -4.59 -5.02
N ALA A 28 1.49 -5.31 -4.94
CA ALA A 28 1.20 -6.17 -3.81
C ALA A 28 2.23 -7.29 -3.66
N GLU A 29 2.64 -7.91 -4.76
CA GLU A 29 3.71 -8.92 -4.76
C GLU A 29 5.07 -8.32 -4.38
N MET A 30 5.36 -7.10 -4.83
CA MET A 30 6.56 -6.36 -4.40
C MET A 30 6.55 -6.11 -2.88
N HIS A 31 5.40 -5.78 -2.29
CA HIS A 31 5.28 -5.64 -0.84
C HIS A 31 5.55 -6.94 -0.09
N ILE A 32 5.07 -8.08 -0.61
CA ILE A 32 5.36 -9.40 -0.05
C ILE A 32 6.85 -9.72 -0.17
N ALA A 33 7.45 -9.50 -1.34
CA ALA A 33 8.89 -9.69 -1.54
C ALA A 33 9.72 -8.81 -0.58
N GLN A 34 9.29 -7.57 -0.35
CA GLN A 34 9.92 -6.68 0.63
C GLN A 34 9.84 -7.25 2.05
N LEU A 35 8.70 -7.82 2.45
CA LEU A 35 8.56 -8.45 3.76
C LEU A 35 9.46 -9.69 3.91
N ILE A 36 9.60 -10.49 2.84
CA ILE A 36 10.46 -11.68 2.82
C ILE A 36 11.94 -11.27 2.91
N PHE A 37 12.42 -10.47 1.96
CA PHE A 37 13.86 -10.29 1.72
C PHE A 37 14.49 -9.08 2.43
N GLN A 38 13.71 -8.13 2.94
CA GLN A 38 14.31 -7.05 3.72
C GLN A 38 14.67 -7.54 5.13
N HIS A 39 15.96 -7.49 5.44
CA HIS A 39 16.53 -7.87 6.75
C HIS A 39 16.64 -6.72 7.75
N ASN A 40 16.32 -5.48 7.33
CA ASN A 40 16.28 -4.34 8.25
C ASN A 40 15.26 -4.63 9.38
N ASP A 41 15.26 -3.84 10.47
CA ASP A 41 14.29 -3.90 11.59
C ASP A 41 12.81 -3.67 11.17
N LEU A 42 12.46 -3.99 9.92
CA LEU A 42 11.13 -4.08 9.35
C LEU A 42 10.19 -4.88 10.25
N VAL A 43 10.67 -5.96 10.88
CA VAL A 43 9.87 -6.77 11.80
C VAL A 43 10.45 -6.69 13.21
N THR A 44 9.62 -6.26 14.17
CA THR A 44 10.04 -6.03 15.56
C THR A 44 9.70 -7.21 16.47
N THR A 45 8.48 -7.73 16.40
CA THR A 45 7.96 -8.85 17.19
C THR A 45 7.25 -9.85 16.27
N GLU A 46 6.90 -11.03 16.80
CA GLU A 46 6.08 -11.99 16.07
C GLU A 46 4.72 -11.40 15.65
N ASP A 47 4.06 -10.67 16.54
CA ASP A 47 2.77 -10.05 16.26
C ASP A 47 2.86 -8.92 15.23
N ASP A 48 3.95 -8.15 15.24
CA ASP A 48 4.26 -7.21 14.16
C ASP A 48 4.45 -7.97 12.83
N CYS A 49 5.16 -9.11 12.83
CA CYS A 49 5.28 -9.96 11.64
C CYS A 49 3.91 -10.44 11.12
N ARG A 50 3.04 -10.92 12.01
CA ARG A 50 1.67 -11.37 11.67
C ARG A 50 0.82 -10.23 11.12
N ASN A 51 0.88 -9.04 11.73
CA ASN A 51 0.27 -7.81 11.19
C ASN A 51 0.72 -7.50 9.77
N LYS A 52 2.03 -7.55 9.53
CA LYS A 52 2.63 -7.27 8.24
C LYS A 52 2.26 -8.30 7.19
N TYR A 53 2.20 -9.56 7.58
CA TYR A 53 1.81 -10.67 6.73
C TYR A 53 0.34 -10.55 6.32
N VAL A 54 -0.57 -10.45 7.30
CA VAL A 54 -2.01 -10.39 7.05
C VAL A 54 -2.37 -9.17 6.19
N ALA A 55 -1.85 -7.98 6.49
CA ALA A 55 -2.12 -6.78 5.70
C ALA A 55 -1.73 -6.93 4.23
N ARG A 56 -0.53 -7.46 3.96
CA ARG A 56 -0.01 -7.63 2.59
C ARG A 56 -0.76 -8.72 1.83
N GLN A 57 -1.16 -9.82 2.48
CA GLN A 57 -1.97 -10.85 1.84
C GLN A 57 -3.36 -10.35 1.48
N LEU A 58 -4.01 -9.63 2.40
CA LEU A 58 -5.31 -9.03 2.13
C LEU A 58 -5.25 -8.02 0.99
N PHE A 59 -4.23 -7.17 0.99
CA PHE A 59 -4.01 -6.21 -0.09
C PHE A 59 -3.77 -6.88 -1.43
N ARG A 60 -2.98 -7.96 -1.47
CA ARG A 60 -2.77 -8.75 -2.68
C ARG A 60 -4.06 -9.38 -3.18
N ARG A 61 -4.90 -9.90 -2.29
CA ARG A 61 -6.20 -10.44 -2.69
C ARG A 61 -7.10 -9.37 -3.28
N LEU A 62 -7.20 -8.21 -2.63
CA LEU A 62 -7.95 -7.08 -3.16
C LEU A 62 -7.45 -6.67 -4.57
N ALA A 63 -6.14 -6.73 -4.81
CA ALA A 63 -5.56 -6.47 -6.12
C ALA A 63 -5.98 -7.51 -7.17
N LYS A 64 -5.91 -8.79 -6.82
CA LYS A 64 -6.33 -9.91 -7.69
C LYS A 64 -7.82 -9.92 -7.98
N ASP A 65 -8.63 -9.50 -7.03
CA ASP A 65 -10.09 -9.41 -7.16
C ASP A 65 -10.53 -8.14 -7.90
N HIS A 66 -9.59 -7.34 -8.45
CA HIS A 66 -9.87 -6.07 -9.13
C HIS A 66 -10.60 -5.04 -8.25
N ARG A 67 -10.48 -5.17 -6.92
CA ARG A 67 -11.15 -4.29 -5.96
C ARG A 67 -10.35 -3.02 -5.65
N LEU A 68 -9.08 -2.94 -6.04
CA LEU A 68 -8.24 -1.77 -5.81
C LEU A 68 -8.34 -0.72 -6.93
N SER A 69 -8.53 -1.15 -8.18
CA SER A 69 -8.70 -0.25 -9.32
C SER A 69 -9.98 0.56 -9.21
N THR A 70 -11.07 -0.07 -8.76
CA THR A 70 -12.39 0.56 -8.58
C THR A 70 -12.57 1.27 -7.23
N PHE A 71 -11.60 1.18 -6.31
CA PHE A 71 -11.74 1.74 -4.98
C PHE A 71 -11.58 3.26 -4.96
N GLY A 72 -12.52 3.94 -4.30
CA GLY A 72 -12.42 5.36 -3.97
C GLY A 72 -12.94 6.32 -5.02
N PHE A 73 -13.78 5.85 -5.95
CA PHE A 73 -14.53 6.69 -6.89
C PHE A 73 -15.98 6.23 -7.04
N ALA A 74 -16.91 7.17 -7.19
CA ALA A 74 -18.30 6.88 -7.56
C ALA A 74 -18.44 6.62 -9.08
N ASP A 75 -17.57 7.22 -9.92
CA ASP A 75 -17.48 7.03 -11.37
C ASP A 75 -16.00 7.08 -11.84
N ASP A 76 -15.47 6.02 -12.47
CA ASP A 76 -14.06 5.93 -12.94
C ASP A 76 -13.83 6.66 -14.29
N SER A 77 -14.33 7.88 -14.41
CA SER A 77 -14.08 8.71 -15.58
C SER A 77 -12.71 9.42 -15.52
N TRP A 78 -12.07 9.46 -14.35
CA TRP A 78 -10.82 10.20 -14.11
C TRP A 78 -9.59 9.58 -14.78
N SER A 79 -9.46 8.25 -14.75
CA SER A 79 -8.33 7.54 -15.36
C SER A 79 -8.25 7.81 -16.87
N ALA A 80 -9.39 8.02 -17.52
CA ALA A 80 -9.49 8.44 -18.92
C ALA A 80 -9.15 9.93 -19.12
N GLN A 81 -9.57 10.81 -18.20
CA GLN A 81 -9.43 12.27 -18.32
C GLN A 81 -8.04 12.81 -17.93
N SER A 82 -7.38 12.17 -16.96
CA SER A 82 -6.04 12.54 -16.49
C SER A 82 -4.95 12.37 -17.54
N LYS A 83 -5.21 11.61 -18.63
CA LYS A 83 -4.31 11.49 -19.79
C LYS A 83 -3.99 12.83 -20.46
N SER A 84 -4.82 13.86 -20.27
CA SER A 84 -4.56 15.21 -20.81
C SER A 84 -3.71 16.10 -19.89
N TRP A 85 -3.45 15.67 -18.64
CA TRP A 85 -2.79 16.48 -17.62
C TRP A 85 -1.46 15.85 -17.17
N SER A 86 -0.34 16.43 -17.57
CA SER A 86 0.99 16.08 -17.06
C SER A 86 1.24 16.74 -15.70
N SER A 87 0.67 16.20 -14.62
CA SER A 87 1.04 16.66 -13.27
C SER A 87 2.27 15.89 -12.81
N GLN A 88 3.41 16.56 -12.77
CA GLN A 88 4.56 16.13 -11.99
C GLN A 88 4.12 16.06 -10.51
N LEU A 89 3.79 14.86 -10.03
CA LEU A 89 3.60 14.62 -8.60
C LEU A 89 4.92 14.92 -7.90
N SER A 90 4.92 15.95 -7.06
CA SER A 90 6.06 16.34 -6.22
C SER A 90 6.61 15.12 -5.48
N GLN A 91 7.93 14.96 -5.54
CA GLN A 91 8.66 13.90 -4.83
C GLN A 91 8.23 13.87 -3.35
N ALA A 92 7.88 12.69 -2.86
CA ALA A 92 7.64 12.46 -1.45
C ALA A 92 8.87 12.94 -0.64
N PRO A 93 8.70 13.74 0.44
CA PRO A 93 9.82 14.26 1.20
C PRO A 93 10.76 13.14 1.67
N LYS A 94 12.06 13.27 1.37
CA LYS A 94 13.08 12.25 1.67
C LYS A 94 13.33 12.05 3.18
N SER A 95 12.76 12.90 4.04
CA SER A 95 12.92 12.88 5.50
C SER A 95 11.59 12.56 6.19
N TRP A 96 11.14 11.31 6.14
CA TRP A 96 9.97 10.88 6.91
C TRP A 96 10.41 10.30 8.26
N LYS A 97 9.97 10.96 9.33
CA LYS A 97 9.97 10.45 10.72
C LYS A 97 8.58 9.85 11.03
N PRO A 98 8.47 8.93 12.01
CA PRO A 98 7.51 7.82 12.00
C PRO A 98 6.10 8.15 12.52
N ASP A 99 5.72 9.42 12.64
CA ASP A 99 4.36 9.75 13.07
C ASP A 99 3.50 10.16 11.88
N ILE A 100 2.87 9.15 11.27
CA ILE A 100 1.89 9.37 10.21
C ILE A 100 0.72 10.22 10.71
N ASP A 101 0.45 10.26 12.02
CA ASP A 101 -0.70 10.98 12.59
C ASP A 101 -0.42 12.47 12.60
N GLU A 102 0.77 12.88 13.05
CA GLU A 102 1.24 14.25 12.97
C GLU A 102 1.28 14.73 11.51
N TRP A 103 1.84 13.91 10.61
CA TRP A 103 1.86 14.23 9.19
C TRP A 103 0.46 14.40 8.62
N THR A 104 -0.47 13.50 8.96
CA THR A 104 -1.86 13.55 8.47
C THR A 104 -2.53 14.84 8.91
N LYS A 105 -2.37 15.25 10.18
CA LYS A 105 -2.91 16.53 10.70
C LYS A 105 -2.36 17.73 9.92
N VAL A 106 -1.05 17.78 9.69
CA VAL A 106 -0.42 18.88 8.95
C VAL A 106 -0.86 18.88 7.48
N TYR A 107 -0.92 17.71 6.85
CA TYR A 107 -1.32 17.58 5.46
C TYR A 107 -2.79 17.95 5.27
N ASP A 108 -3.68 17.49 6.15
CA ASP A 108 -5.10 17.81 6.10
C ASP A 108 -5.33 19.33 6.18
N MET A 109 -4.71 20.02 7.15
CA MET A 109 -4.78 21.48 7.27
C MET A 109 -4.33 22.20 5.98
N ARG A 110 -3.21 21.74 5.40
CA ARG A 110 -2.69 22.32 4.16
C ARG A 110 -3.58 22.00 2.96
N LEU A 111 -4.13 20.79 2.91
CA LEU A 111 -5.05 20.35 1.87
C LEU A 111 -6.28 21.23 1.86
N GLN A 112 -6.89 21.53 3.02
CA GLN A 112 -8.04 22.44 3.08
C GLN A 112 -7.72 23.84 2.55
N THR A 113 -6.53 24.37 2.89
CA THR A 113 -6.08 25.68 2.39
C THR A 113 -5.91 25.68 0.87
N TRP A 114 -5.28 24.63 0.35
CA TRP A 114 -5.05 24.47 -1.08
C TRP A 114 -6.36 24.26 -1.86
N LEU A 115 -7.28 23.44 -1.33
CA LEU A 115 -8.61 23.23 -1.91
C LEU A 115 -9.39 24.54 -1.98
N SER A 116 -9.35 25.36 -0.92
CA SER A 116 -10.02 26.67 -0.90
C SER A 116 -9.48 27.62 -1.99
N ALA A 117 -8.15 27.63 -2.17
CA ALA A 117 -7.52 28.43 -3.22
C ALA A 117 -7.83 27.90 -4.64
N MET A 118 -7.85 26.58 -4.81
CA MET A 118 -8.19 25.94 -6.07
C MET A 118 -9.64 26.15 -6.46
N GLU A 119 -10.58 25.97 -5.53
CA GLU A 119 -12.01 26.21 -5.76
C GLU A 119 -12.25 27.66 -6.21
N LYS A 120 -11.54 28.63 -5.61
CA LYS A 120 -11.62 30.03 -6.07
C LYS A 120 -11.13 30.18 -7.51
N ALA A 121 -9.97 29.60 -7.84
CA ALA A 121 -9.42 29.68 -9.19
C ALA A 121 -10.30 28.97 -10.23
N GLU A 122 -10.87 27.81 -9.90
CA GLU A 122 -11.78 27.06 -10.78
C GLU A 122 -13.09 27.82 -11.01
N ASN A 123 -13.61 28.51 -9.99
CA ASN A 123 -14.79 29.37 -10.13
C ASN A 123 -14.51 30.62 -10.99
N ASP A 124 -13.31 31.20 -10.90
CA ASP A 124 -12.90 32.34 -11.74
C ASP A 124 -12.77 31.94 -13.23
N ILE A 125 -12.39 30.68 -13.52
CA ILE A 125 -12.31 30.13 -14.89
C ILE A 125 -13.70 29.74 -15.45
N GLY A 126 -14.59 29.27 -14.58
CA GLY A 126 -15.94 28.85 -14.94
C GLY A 126 -16.06 27.41 -15.46
N ARG A 127 -17.22 26.78 -15.21
CA ARG A 127 -17.53 25.39 -15.58
C ARG A 127 -17.57 25.12 -17.09
N GLU A 128 -17.73 26.16 -17.90
CA GLU A 128 -17.79 26.02 -19.36
C GLU A 128 -16.41 25.64 -19.95
N THR A 129 -15.33 26.01 -19.25
CA THR A 129 -13.95 25.81 -19.70
C THR A 129 -13.31 24.55 -19.10
N LEU A 130 -13.77 24.12 -17.92
CA LEU A 130 -13.21 22.98 -17.18
C LEU A 130 -14.15 21.78 -17.24
N PRO A 131 -13.71 20.62 -17.77
CA PRO A 131 -14.53 19.41 -17.85
C PRO A 131 -14.88 18.84 -16.46
N PHE A 132 -14.11 19.18 -15.42
CA PHE A 132 -14.33 18.80 -14.03
C PHE A 132 -13.56 19.76 -13.11
N PHE A 133 -13.87 19.72 -11.81
CA PHE A 133 -13.14 20.44 -10.77
C PHE A 133 -12.17 19.50 -10.06
N LEU A 134 -10.88 19.82 -10.13
CA LEU A 134 -9.81 19.08 -9.50
C LEU A 134 -9.90 19.17 -7.98
N SER A 135 -10.38 20.29 -7.45
CA SER A 135 -10.64 20.45 -6.01
C SER A 135 -11.60 19.39 -5.47
N THR A 136 -12.74 19.18 -6.14
CA THR A 136 -13.73 18.15 -5.80
C THR A 136 -13.09 16.78 -5.79
N HIS A 137 -12.38 16.43 -6.85
CA HIS A 137 -11.72 15.13 -6.97
C HIS A 137 -10.65 14.90 -5.90
N MET A 138 -9.84 15.92 -5.57
CA MET A 138 -8.81 15.78 -4.53
C MET A 138 -9.41 15.63 -3.13
N ARG A 139 -10.53 16.31 -2.85
CA ARG A 139 -11.30 16.13 -1.62
C ARG A 139 -11.87 14.71 -1.53
N GLU A 140 -12.56 14.26 -2.57
CA GLU A 140 -13.12 12.92 -2.64
C GLU A 140 -12.05 11.84 -2.51
N SER A 141 -10.90 11.99 -3.17
CA SER A 141 -9.79 11.06 -3.09
C SER A 141 -9.23 10.92 -1.66
N TRP A 142 -9.19 12.02 -0.91
CA TRP A 142 -8.79 12.02 0.50
C TRP A 142 -9.82 11.33 1.40
N GLU A 143 -11.10 11.70 1.27
CA GLU A 143 -12.19 11.22 2.11
C GLU A 143 -12.53 9.74 1.86
N THR A 144 -12.62 9.34 0.60
CA THR A 144 -12.91 7.96 0.19
C THR A 144 -11.73 7.03 0.51
N GLY A 145 -10.50 7.53 0.53
CA GLY A 145 -9.29 6.77 0.84
C GLY A 145 -8.44 6.41 -0.38
N ARG A 146 -8.80 6.87 -1.58
CA ARG A 146 -8.00 6.70 -2.80
C ARG A 146 -6.59 7.26 -2.66
N PHE A 147 -6.43 8.39 -1.98
CA PHE A 147 -5.13 8.95 -1.64
C PHE A 147 -4.27 7.94 -0.86
N TRP A 148 -4.84 7.36 0.19
CA TRP A 148 -4.17 6.38 1.05
C TRP A 148 -3.82 5.09 0.32
N LEU A 149 -4.70 4.63 -0.58
CA LEU A 149 -4.42 3.47 -1.42
C LEU A 149 -3.19 3.71 -2.30
N ASN A 150 -3.16 4.83 -3.02
CA ASN A 150 -2.04 5.18 -3.89
C ASN A 150 -0.75 5.41 -3.10
N TYR A 151 -0.85 6.00 -1.91
CA TYR A 151 0.27 6.22 -1.01
C TYR A 151 0.83 4.89 -0.49
N ALA A 152 -0.02 3.99 0.01
CA ALA A 152 0.37 2.68 0.52
C ALA A 152 1.05 1.84 -0.57
N ALA A 153 0.43 1.77 -1.75
CA ALA A 153 0.93 1.00 -2.89
C ALA A 153 2.35 1.42 -3.32
N LYS A 154 2.68 2.71 -3.18
CA LYS A 154 4.00 3.26 -3.54
C LYS A 154 5.00 3.29 -2.39
N ASN A 155 4.57 3.10 -1.14
CA ASN A 155 5.42 3.22 0.03
C ASN A 155 5.35 2.00 0.95
N SER A 156 6.24 1.05 0.70
CA SER A 156 6.30 -0.21 1.44
C SER A 156 6.68 -0.09 2.92
N ARG A 157 7.41 0.96 3.30
CA ARG A 157 7.82 1.18 4.70
C ARG A 157 6.66 1.67 5.56
N ALA A 158 5.82 2.53 5.00
CA ALA A 158 4.63 3.05 5.68
C ALA A 158 3.37 2.19 5.42
N PHE A 159 3.47 1.20 4.53
CA PHE A 159 2.35 0.40 4.04
C PHE A 159 1.47 -0.14 5.18
N ASP A 160 2.07 -0.81 6.17
CA ASP A 160 1.31 -1.47 7.23
C ASP A 160 0.50 -0.49 8.06
N THR A 161 1.14 0.62 8.45
CA THR A 161 0.49 1.68 9.22
C THR A 161 -0.66 2.30 8.42
N VAL A 162 -0.45 2.57 7.13
CA VAL A 162 -1.48 3.15 6.26
C VAL A 162 -2.62 2.16 6.04
N PHE A 163 -2.32 0.90 5.79
CA PHE A 163 -3.30 -0.14 5.54
C PHE A 163 -4.23 -0.28 6.75
N TRP A 164 -3.66 -0.53 7.92
CA TRP A 164 -4.45 -0.77 9.13
C TRP A 164 -5.25 0.46 9.57
N LYS A 165 -4.69 1.65 9.40
CA LYS A 165 -5.33 2.89 9.85
C LYS A 165 -6.39 3.43 8.89
N TYR A 166 -6.12 3.40 7.59
CA TYR A 166 -6.92 4.12 6.60
C TYR A 166 -7.64 3.22 5.59
N LEU A 167 -7.18 1.99 5.36
CA LEU A 167 -7.73 1.12 4.31
C LEU A 167 -8.54 -0.05 4.85
N ASP A 168 -8.09 -0.70 5.93
CA ASP A 168 -8.68 -1.95 6.43
C ASP A 168 -10.20 -1.86 6.63
N GLU A 169 -10.68 -0.90 7.43
CA GLU A 169 -12.12 -0.80 7.71
C GLU A 169 -12.92 -0.36 6.48
N LYS A 170 -12.30 0.35 5.53
CA LYS A 170 -12.94 0.73 4.27
C LYS A 170 -13.19 -0.47 3.34
N PHE A 171 -12.33 -1.49 3.41
CA PHE A 171 -12.48 -2.71 2.59
C PHE A 171 -13.22 -3.85 3.30
N PHE A 172 -13.08 -3.94 4.62
CA PHE A 172 -13.50 -5.09 5.42
C PHE A 172 -14.53 -4.75 6.52
N GLY A 173 -14.94 -3.49 6.63
CA GLY A 173 -15.92 -3.03 7.61
C GLY A 173 -15.30 -2.74 9.00
N PRO A 174 -16.10 -2.26 9.96
CA PRO A 174 -15.62 -1.88 11.28
C PRO A 174 -14.96 -3.06 12.03
N ARG A 175 -13.96 -2.75 12.86
CA ARG A 175 -13.38 -3.69 13.83
C ARG A 175 -14.02 -3.51 15.20
N GLU A 176 -13.74 -4.43 16.11
CA GLU A 176 -14.00 -4.21 17.53
C GLU A 176 -13.14 -3.04 18.03
N GLU A 177 -13.69 -2.27 18.96
CA GLU A 177 -13.00 -1.14 19.58
C GLU A 177 -11.88 -1.64 20.53
N ASP A 178 -10.87 -0.80 20.77
CA ASP A 178 -9.78 -1.01 21.74
C ASP A 178 -8.79 -2.16 21.45
N ILE A 179 -8.59 -2.49 20.17
CA ILE A 179 -7.57 -3.47 19.77
C ILE A 179 -6.19 -2.80 19.72
N SER A 180 -5.23 -3.39 20.42
CA SER A 180 -3.83 -2.99 20.36
C SER A 180 -3.31 -3.00 18.91
N LYS A 181 -2.43 -2.05 18.57
CA LYS A 181 -1.80 -1.97 17.23
C LYS A 181 -1.13 -3.29 16.83
N ASN A 182 -0.62 -4.07 17.79
CA ASN A 182 0.03 -5.36 17.52
C ASN A 182 -0.95 -6.51 17.26
N ASP A 183 -2.23 -6.35 17.61
CA ASP A 183 -3.23 -7.42 17.55
C ASP A 183 -4.21 -7.28 16.38
N LEU A 184 -4.05 -6.26 15.54
CA LEU A 184 -4.96 -5.96 14.43
C LEU A 184 -5.13 -7.15 13.47
N TRP A 185 -4.08 -7.93 13.24
CA TRP A 185 -4.12 -9.14 12.42
C TRP A 185 -5.16 -10.16 12.89
N LYS A 186 -5.42 -10.26 14.20
CA LYS A 186 -6.39 -11.21 14.77
C LYS A 186 -7.81 -10.92 14.29
N THR A 187 -8.11 -9.67 13.97
CA THR A 187 -9.43 -9.27 13.45
C THR A 187 -9.67 -9.73 12.02
N ARG A 188 -8.61 -9.93 11.22
CA ARG A 188 -8.70 -10.22 9.78
C ARG A 188 -8.11 -11.56 9.37
N VAL A 189 -7.41 -12.27 10.24
CA VAL A 189 -6.77 -13.57 9.90
C VAL A 189 -7.76 -14.60 9.35
N ARG A 190 -9.03 -14.54 9.78
CA ARG A 190 -10.11 -15.42 9.28
C ARG A 190 -10.48 -15.15 7.82
N LEU A 191 -10.17 -13.97 7.30
CA LEU A 191 -10.37 -13.62 5.89
C LEU A 191 -9.32 -14.27 4.99
N LEU A 192 -8.21 -14.77 5.54
CA LEU A 192 -7.23 -15.53 4.75
C LEU A 192 -7.75 -16.93 4.40
N SER A 193 -7.36 -17.42 3.22
CA SER A 193 -7.56 -18.82 2.85
C SER A 193 -6.83 -19.76 3.80
N GLU A 194 -7.23 -21.03 3.79
CA GLU A 194 -6.58 -22.05 4.63
C GLU A 194 -5.09 -22.17 4.35
N LYS A 195 -4.68 -22.09 3.07
CA LYS A 195 -3.27 -22.16 2.66
C LYS A 195 -2.46 -20.97 3.19
N GLU A 196 -2.96 -19.74 3.02
CA GLU A 196 -2.30 -18.54 3.52
C GLU A 196 -2.18 -18.55 5.05
N ARG A 197 -3.25 -18.98 5.75
CA ARG A 197 -3.24 -19.08 7.21
C ARG A 197 -2.27 -20.15 7.70
N ALA A 198 -2.22 -21.31 7.04
CA ALA A 198 -1.31 -22.40 7.40
C ALA A 198 0.17 -22.02 7.20
N ALA A 199 0.47 -21.18 6.22
CA ALA A 199 1.83 -20.72 5.93
C ALA A 199 2.29 -19.53 6.81
N MET A 200 1.37 -18.87 7.52
CA MET A 200 1.70 -17.69 8.33
C MET A 200 2.65 -18.00 9.48
N GLU A 201 2.37 -19.02 10.30
CA GLU A 201 3.23 -19.34 11.45
C GLU A 201 4.63 -19.84 11.05
N PRO A 202 4.77 -20.76 10.08
CA PRO A 202 6.10 -21.11 9.56
C PRO A 202 6.88 -19.90 9.02
N PHE A 203 6.18 -18.96 8.37
CA PHE A 203 6.79 -17.73 7.88
C PHE A 203 7.28 -16.84 9.04
N VAL A 204 6.47 -16.68 10.10
CA VAL A 204 6.81 -15.87 11.27
C VAL A 204 8.01 -16.44 12.00
N GLU A 205 8.00 -17.76 12.28
CA GLU A 205 9.11 -18.47 12.93
C GLU A 205 10.41 -18.28 12.15
N TRP A 206 10.36 -18.51 10.84
CA TRP A 206 11.50 -18.30 9.96
C TRP A 206 11.99 -16.84 10.00
N LYS A 207 11.07 -15.86 9.94
CA LYS A 207 11.44 -14.44 9.94
C LYS A 207 12.06 -14.00 11.27
N MET A 208 11.61 -14.56 12.39
CA MET A 208 12.22 -14.32 13.70
C MET A 208 13.63 -14.90 13.78
N GLU A 209 13.87 -16.06 13.19
CA GLU A 209 15.21 -16.67 13.14
C GLU A 209 16.14 -15.89 12.21
N ASP A 210 15.67 -15.51 11.02
CA ASP A 210 16.38 -14.65 10.07
C ASP A 210 16.84 -13.35 10.75
N LYS A 211 15.95 -12.71 11.51
CA LYS A 211 16.25 -11.51 12.30
C LYS A 211 17.37 -11.71 13.32
N LYS A 212 17.48 -12.88 13.97
CA LYS A 212 18.58 -13.17 14.93
C LYS A 212 19.92 -13.26 14.21
N THR A 213 19.95 -13.85 13.02
CA THR A 213 21.21 -14.11 12.31
C THR A 213 21.86 -12.84 11.74
N ARG A 214 21.08 -11.77 11.47
CA ARG A 214 21.53 -10.43 10.98
C ARG A 214 22.54 -10.45 9.83
N LYS A 215 22.67 -11.56 9.10
CA LYS A 215 23.59 -11.68 7.97
C LYS A 215 22.92 -11.08 6.74
N SER A 216 23.64 -10.21 6.03
CA SER A 216 23.23 -9.81 4.68
C SER A 216 23.34 -11.05 3.79
N VAL A 217 22.21 -11.68 3.48
CA VAL A 217 22.18 -12.88 2.63
C VAL A 217 22.22 -12.43 1.17
N ASP A 218 23.26 -12.84 0.45
CA ASP A 218 23.22 -12.85 -1.01
C ASP A 218 22.38 -14.07 -1.41
N TRP A 219 21.15 -13.82 -1.86
CA TRP A 219 20.20 -14.90 -2.13
C TRP A 219 20.48 -15.50 -3.51
N ASP A 220 20.57 -16.83 -3.55
CA ASP A 220 20.49 -17.55 -4.82
C ASP A 220 19.17 -17.21 -5.54
N PRO A 221 19.21 -16.84 -6.84
CA PRO A 221 18.03 -16.45 -7.61
C PRO A 221 16.88 -17.45 -7.59
N GLU A 222 17.17 -18.75 -7.67
CA GLU A 222 16.15 -19.79 -7.72
C GLU A 222 15.55 -20.04 -6.35
N VAL A 223 16.38 -20.02 -5.30
CA VAL A 223 15.91 -20.05 -3.91
C VAL A 223 15.02 -18.83 -3.61
N ALA A 224 15.39 -17.63 -4.06
CA ALA A 224 14.58 -16.42 -3.87
C ALA A 224 13.21 -16.54 -4.56
N LYS A 225 13.16 -17.03 -5.79
CA LYS A 225 11.88 -17.25 -6.49
C LYS A 225 11.02 -18.31 -5.79
N GLN A 226 11.62 -19.42 -5.38
CA GLN A 226 10.93 -20.47 -4.64
C GLN A 226 10.32 -19.92 -3.34
N ARG A 227 11.10 -19.17 -2.56
CA ARG A 227 10.62 -18.52 -1.33
C ARG A 227 9.48 -17.56 -1.55
N LEU A 228 9.54 -16.76 -2.62
CA LEU A 228 8.43 -15.88 -2.97
C LEU A 228 7.18 -16.70 -3.30
N SER A 229 7.30 -17.76 -4.11
CA SER A 229 6.16 -18.60 -4.50
C SER A 229 5.46 -19.29 -3.33
N GLU A 230 6.21 -19.69 -2.29
CA GLU A 230 5.67 -20.29 -1.04
C GLU A 230 4.66 -19.36 -0.33
N VAL A 231 4.74 -18.04 -0.56
CA VAL A 231 3.92 -17.02 0.11
C VAL A 231 2.92 -16.36 -0.85
N LEU A 232 3.04 -16.60 -2.17
CA LEU A 232 2.08 -16.09 -3.16
C LEU A 232 0.90 -17.03 -3.40
N PHE A 233 1.03 -18.34 -3.12
CA PHE A 233 -0.06 -19.33 -3.25
C PHE A 233 -0.74 -19.35 -4.64
N ASP A 234 0.03 -19.08 -5.69
CA ASP A 234 -0.40 -19.15 -7.09
C ASP A 234 -0.45 -20.59 -7.61
#